data_AF-A0A7W0IYU2-F1
#
_entry.id   AF-A0A7W0IYU2-F1
#
_cell.length_a   1.000
_cell.length_b   1.000
_cell.length_c   1.000
_cell.angle_alpha   90.00
_cell.angle_beta   90.00
_cell.angle_gamma   90.00
#
_symmetry.space_group_name_H-M   'P 1'
#
loop_
_entity.id
_entity.type
_entity.pdbx_description
1 polymer ?
#
loop_
_entity_poly.entity_id
_entity_poly.type
_entity_poly.pdbx_seq_one_letter_code
_entity_poly.pdbx_strand_id
1 'polypeptide(L)' 'DTVAKWLGRPQGPMHPMMKDWTPTHVMKNIIPFLKNAGLTEEQAHTIMVDNPRRLFAGV' A
#
# COMPACT_ATOMS: atom_id res chain seq x y z
N ASP A 1 7.49 -7.08 8.90
CA ASP A 1 8.86 -6.89 9.41
C ASP A 1 9.22 -5.41 9.33
N THR A 2 8.65 -4.62 10.24
CA THR A 2 8.84 -3.16 10.36
C THR A 2 8.28 -2.74 11.72
N VAL A 3 8.97 -1.83 12.41
CA VAL A 3 8.47 -1.22 13.67
C VAL A 3 7.97 0.17 13.35
N ALA A 4 6.66 0.39 13.44
CA ALA A 4 6.04 1.71 13.35
C ALA A 4 5.54 2.12 14.74
N LYS A 5 6.04 3.24 15.28
CA LYS A 5 5.55 3.81 16.54
C LYS A 5 4.52 4.88 16.22
N TRP A 6 3.24 4.59 16.49
CA TRP A 6 2.17 5.56 16.38
C TRP A 6 2.32 6.63 17.47
N LEU A 7 2.41 7.91 17.06
CA LEU A 7 2.53 9.06 17.98
C LEU A 7 1.20 9.83 18.15
N GLY A 8 0.09 9.32 17.60
CA GLY A 8 -1.24 9.95 17.69
C GLY A 8 -2.02 9.55 18.95
N ARG A 9 -3.36 9.68 18.89
CA ARG A 9 -4.24 9.22 19.98
C ARG A 9 -4.04 7.72 20.25
N PRO A 10 -4.18 7.26 21.50
CA PRO A 10 -4.10 5.84 21.82
C PRO A 10 -5.03 5.04 20.91
N GLN A 11 -4.51 3.97 20.33
CA GLN A 11 -5.34 3.03 19.60
C GLN A 11 -6.38 2.44 20.56
N GLY A 12 -7.63 2.37 20.11
CA GLY A 12 -8.67 1.59 20.78
C GLY A 12 -8.36 0.08 20.68
N PRO A 13 -9.31 -0.79 21.09
CA PRO A 13 -9.16 -2.23 20.90
C PRO A 13 -8.83 -2.58 19.45
N MET A 14 -8.03 -3.64 19.27
CA MET A 14 -7.58 -4.06 17.96
C MET A 14 -8.76 -4.43 17.05
N HIS A 15 -9.04 -3.61 16.04
CA HIS A 15 -10.06 -3.86 15.03
C HIS A 15 -9.61 -4.96 14.06
N PRO A 16 -10.48 -5.89 13.62
CA PRO A 16 -10.12 -6.95 12.67
C PRO A 16 -9.48 -6.45 11.37
N MET A 17 -9.83 -5.23 10.94
CA MET A 17 -9.24 -4.59 9.76
C MET A 17 -7.74 -4.27 9.90
N MET A 18 -7.19 -4.30 11.12
CA MET A 18 -5.76 -4.09 11.35
C MET A 18 -4.90 -5.33 11.08
N LYS A 19 -5.50 -6.49 10.76
CA LYS A 19 -4.78 -7.74 10.47
C LYS A 19 -3.66 -7.55 9.43
N ASP A 20 -3.97 -6.81 8.37
CA ASP A 20 -3.01 -6.58 7.28
C ASP A 20 -2.38 -5.18 7.34
N TRP A 21 -2.46 -4.48 8.48
CA TRP A 21 -1.91 -3.12 8.61
C TRP A 21 -0.37 -3.13 8.67
N THR A 22 0.24 -3.34 7.51
CA THR A 22 1.69 -3.39 7.31
C THR A 22 2.06 -2.57 6.06
N PRO A 23 3.27 -1.99 5.99
CA PRO A 23 3.73 -1.27 4.79
C PRO A 23 3.70 -2.12 3.52
N THR A 24 3.79 -3.44 3.66
CA THR A 24 3.81 -4.38 2.52
C THR A 24 2.44 -4.80 2.01
N HIS A 25 1.35 -4.41 2.67
CA HIS A 25 -0.01 -4.87 2.34
C HIS A 25 -0.42 -4.57 0.90
N VAL A 26 -0.12 -3.36 0.42
CA VAL A 26 -0.46 -2.93 -0.94
C VAL A 26 0.19 -3.86 -1.97
N MET A 27 1.49 -4.15 -1.81
CA MET A 27 2.24 -5.00 -2.73
C MET A 27 1.84 -6.48 -2.62
N LYS A 28 1.62 -6.98 -1.40
CA LYS A 28 1.36 -8.40 -1.14
C LYS A 28 -0.08 -8.84 -1.42
N ASN A 29 -1.05 -7.99 -1.14
CA ASN A 29 -2.46 -8.38 -1.16
C ASN A 29 -3.26 -7.56 -2.20
N ILE A 30 -3.04 -6.25 -2.26
CA ILE A 30 -3.87 -5.36 -3.09
C ILE A 30 -3.51 -5.46 -4.58
N ILE A 31 -2.23 -5.38 -4.94
CA ILE A 31 -1.81 -5.49 -6.35
C ILE A 31 -2.22 -6.85 -6.96
N PRO A 32 -2.00 -8.01 -6.30
CA PRO A 32 -2.50 -9.29 -6.82
C PRO A 32 -4.03 -9.34 -6.95
N PHE A 33 -4.77 -8.79 -5.98
CA PHE A 33 -6.23 -8.71 -6.06
C PHE A 33 -6.70 -7.91 -7.28
N LEU A 34 -6.07 -6.75 -7.55
CA LEU A 34 -6.42 -5.91 -8.69
C LEU A 34 -6.03 -6.57 -10.03
N LYS A 35 -4.90 -7.27 -10.09
CA LYS A 35 -4.50 -8.05 -11.27
C LYS A 35 -5.52 -9.14 -11.58
N ASN A 36 -5.99 -9.86 -10.55
CA ASN A 36 -7.06 -10.84 -10.71
C ASN A 36 -8.38 -10.22 -11.17
N ALA A 37 -8.60 -8.93 -10.88
CA ALA A 37 -9.75 -8.15 -11.35
C ALA A 37 -9.54 -7.48 -12.72
N GLY A 38 -8.41 -7.72 -13.41
CA GLY A 38 -8.14 -7.24 -14.76
C GLY A 38 -7.17 -6.06 -14.88
N LEU A 39 -6.50 -5.65 -13.79
CA LEU A 39 -5.40 -4.69 -13.85
C LEU A 39 -4.21 -5.30 -14.60
N THR A 40 -3.69 -4.61 -15.61
CA THR A 40 -2.51 -5.08 -16.36
C THR A 40 -1.20 -4.80 -15.62
N GLU A 41 -0.11 -5.47 -16.01
CA GLU A 41 1.22 -5.20 -15.44
C GLU A 41 1.66 -3.76 -15.70
N GLU A 42 1.39 -3.22 -16.89
CA GLU A 42 1.75 -1.86 -17.28
C GLU A 42 0.99 -0.83 -16.43
N GLN A 43 -0.28 -1.10 -16.12
CA GLN A 43 -1.08 -0.26 -15.23
C GLN A 43 -0.56 -0.35 -13.79
N ALA A 44 -0.23 -1.54 -13.31
CA ALA A 44 0.36 -1.73 -11.98
C ALA A 44 1.70 -0.98 -11.86
N HIS A 45 2.57 -1.06 -12.88
CA HIS A 45 3.81 -0.30 -12.96
C HIS A 45 3.55 1.21 -12.93
N THR A 46 2.57 1.67 -13.71
CA THR A 46 2.20 3.09 -13.75
C THR A 46 1.78 3.59 -12.37
N ILE A 47 0.95 2.84 -11.64
CA ILE A 47 0.47 3.20 -10.30
C ILE A 47 1.60 3.18 -9.27
N MET A 48 2.43 2.13 -9.28
CA MET A 48 3.40 1.87 -8.22
C MET A 48 4.75 2.57 -8.44
N VAL A 49 5.06 2.99 -9.67
CA VAL A 49 6.37 3.53 -10.04
C VAL A 49 6.22 4.88 -10.75
N ASP A 50 5.53 4.94 -11.89
CA ASP A 50 5.54 6.14 -12.73
C ASP A 50 4.80 7.32 -12.11
N ASN A 51 3.66 7.06 -11.46
CA ASN A 51 2.89 8.09 -10.77
C ASN A 51 3.66 8.68 -9.57
N PRO A 52 4.20 7.88 -8.63
CA PRO A 52 5.07 8.40 -7.58
C PRO A 52 6.30 9.13 -8.13
N ARG A 53 6.99 8.57 -9.13
CA ARG A 53 8.15 9.22 -9.76
C ARG A 53 7.77 10.59 -10.31
N ARG A 54 6.68 10.69 -11.06
CA ARG A 54 6.19 11.97 -11.61
C ARG A 54 5.78 12.96 -10.53
N LEU A 55 5.18 12.48 -9.44
CA LEU A 55 4.75 13.36 -8.33
C LEU A 55 5.94 13.90 -7.53
N PHE A 56 6.96 13.07 -7.27
CA PHE A 56 8.03 13.38 -6.32
C PHE A 56 9.37 13.75 -6.95
N ALA A 57 9.60 13.54 -8.25
CA ALA A 57 10.87 13.87 -8.90
C ALA A 57 11.08 15.37 -9.17
N GLY A 58 10.05 16.20 -9.04
CA GLY A 58 10.17 17.67 -9.12
C GLY A 58 10.63 18.22 -10.47
N VAL A 59 10.52 17.42 -11.54
CA VAL A 59 10.88 17.74 -12.93
C VAL A 59 9.67 17.87 -13.82
#